data_AF-A0A7S2LFA3-F1
#
_entry.id   AF-A0A7S2LFA3-F1
#
_cell.length_a   1.000
_cell.length_b   1.000
_cell.length_c   1.000
_cell.angle_alpha   90.00
_cell.angle_beta   90.00
_cell.angle_gamma   90.00
#
_symmetry.space_group_name_H-M   'P 1'
#
loop_
_entity.id
_entity.type
_entity.pdbx_description
1 polymer ?
#
loop_
_entity_poly.entity_id
_entity_poly.type
_entity_poly.pdbx_seq_one_letter_code
_entity_poly.pdbx_strand_id
1 'polypeptide(L)'
;KDSFPEIYTQSIPNDDLEESRPIPTTTLLLGLHPDECTEDILDAALEHNLSVAIIPCCLFSYLYPSRTIRRSSDSDDGKDEEVPVRDYNDFLQYLLDKDDTLQLATLPFEGKNKVIYRKVES
;
A
#
# COMPACT_ATOMS: atom_id res chain seq x y z
N LYS A 1 5.36 17.22 15.29
CA LYS A 1 4.30 17.16 14.26
C LYS A 1 5.01 17.42 12.96
N ASP A 2 5.59 16.37 12.40
CA ASP A 2 6.27 16.46 11.12
C ASP A 2 5.17 16.49 10.06
N SER A 3 5.08 17.62 9.37
CA SER A 3 4.18 17.80 8.25
C SER A 3 4.69 16.92 7.11
N PHE A 4 3.83 16.10 6.52
CA PHE A 4 4.14 15.45 5.26
C PHE A 4 4.57 16.52 4.23
N PRO A 5 5.61 16.25 3.42
CA PRO A 5 6.04 17.18 2.38
C PRO A 5 4.92 17.38 1.35
N GLU A 6 4.78 18.61 0.85
CA GLU A 6 3.84 18.91 -0.24
C GLU A 6 4.12 18.01 -1.45
N ILE A 7 3.05 17.40 -1.99
CA ILE A 7 3.14 16.53 -3.17
C ILE A 7 3.57 17.39 -4.36
N TYR A 8 4.81 17.24 -4.81
CA TYR A 8 5.32 17.90 -5.99
C TYR A 8 4.74 17.22 -7.24
N THR A 9 3.86 17.91 -7.96
CA THR A 9 3.27 17.40 -9.20
C THR A 9 4.09 17.84 -10.39
N GLN A 10 4.58 16.86 -11.17
CA GLN A 10 5.07 17.09 -12.52
C GLN A 10 4.05 16.49 -13.48
N SER A 11 3.37 17.35 -14.24
CA SER A 11 2.55 16.89 -15.37
C SER A 11 3.48 16.52 -16.51
N ILE A 12 3.50 15.25 -16.89
CA ILE A 12 4.02 14.85 -18.20
C ILE A 12 3.11 15.49 -19.24
N PRO A 13 3.63 16.29 -20.20
CA PRO A 13 2.81 16.84 -21.26
C PRO A 13 2.09 15.71 -21.98
N ASN A 14 0.77 15.82 -22.12
CA ASN A 14 0.00 14.98 -23.03
C ASN A 14 0.36 15.40 -24.46
N ASP A 15 1.53 15.00 -24.94
CA ASP A 15 1.83 15.09 -26.36
C ASP A 15 1.01 13.99 -27.07
N ASP A 16 0.08 14.45 -27.91
CA ASP A 16 -0.62 13.69 -28.96
C ASP A 16 -1.68 12.66 -28.54
N LEU A 17 -2.74 13.10 -27.85
CA LEU A 17 -4.03 12.37 -27.88
C LEU A 17 -5.14 13.31 -28.37
N GLU A 18 -5.63 13.02 -29.58
CA GLU A 18 -6.75 13.70 -30.22
C GLU A 18 -7.97 13.84 -29.29
N GLU A 19 -8.68 14.96 -29.47
CA GLU A 19 -9.89 15.43 -28.76
C GLU A 19 -10.73 14.32 -28.10
N SER A 20 -10.30 13.86 -26.93
CA SER A 20 -11.08 12.95 -26.09
C SER A 20 -11.58 13.73 -24.88
N ARG A 21 -12.84 13.47 -24.50
CA ARG A 21 -13.52 14.11 -23.37
C ARG A 21 -12.56 14.20 -22.18
N PRO A 22 -12.54 15.31 -21.42
CA PRO A 22 -11.70 15.42 -20.23
C PRO A 22 -11.99 14.23 -19.32
N ILE A 23 -11.03 13.31 -19.24
CA ILE A 23 -11.08 12.19 -18.32
C ILE A 23 -10.93 12.84 -16.93
N PRO A 24 -11.82 12.55 -15.97
CA PRO A 24 -11.63 13.01 -14.60
C PRO A 24 -10.23 12.59 -14.16
N THR A 25 -9.39 13.56 -13.80
CA THR A 25 -8.03 13.27 -13.36
C THR A 25 -8.10 12.68 -11.95
N THR A 26 -8.07 11.36 -11.85
CA THR A 26 -7.90 10.67 -10.57
C THR A 26 -6.40 10.56 -10.28
N THR A 27 -5.98 11.09 -9.13
CA THR A 27 -4.60 10.93 -8.66
C THR A 27 -4.41 9.52 -8.10
N LEU A 28 -3.36 8.84 -8.56
CA LEU A 28 -2.94 7.51 -8.13
C LEU A 28 -1.53 7.61 -7.53
N LEU A 29 -1.35 7.08 -6.32
CA LEU A 29 -0.02 6.80 -5.79
C LEU A 29 0.39 5.38 -6.17
N LEU A 30 1.52 5.24 -6.87
CA LEU A 30 2.00 3.96 -7.38
C LEU A 30 3.41 3.67 -6.83
N GLY A 31 3.57 2.50 -6.20
CA GLY A 31 4.86 2.00 -5.76
C GLY A 31 5.14 0.62 -6.36
N LEU A 32 6.13 0.51 -7.25
CA LEU A 32 6.52 -0.77 -7.84
C LEU A 32 7.82 -1.25 -7.19
N HIS A 33 7.73 -2.17 -6.23
CA HIS A 33 8.84 -2.57 -5.36
C HIS A 33 9.50 -1.38 -4.64
N PRO A 34 8.72 -0.49 -4.00
CA PRO A 34 9.31 0.51 -3.12
C PRO A 34 9.96 -0.22 -1.95
N ASP A 35 11.19 0.11 -1.60
CA ASP A 35 11.87 -0.50 -0.47
C ASP A 35 11.29 0.02 0.85
N GLU A 36 12.01 0.89 1.55
CA GLU A 36 11.64 1.39 2.88
C GLU A 36 10.34 2.22 2.86
N CYS A 37 10.00 2.85 1.73
CA CYS A 37 8.83 3.73 1.59
C CYS A 37 7.50 3.03 1.25
N THR A 38 7.45 1.69 1.26
CA THR A 38 6.21 0.94 0.98
C THR A 38 5.04 1.41 1.85
N GLU A 39 5.29 1.52 3.16
CA GLU A 39 4.27 1.89 4.13
C GLU A 39 3.90 3.37 4.01
N ASP A 40 4.89 4.24 3.81
CA ASP A 40 4.66 5.69 3.67
C ASP A 40 3.77 6.03 2.48
N ILE A 41 3.95 5.33 1.35
CA ILE A 41 3.10 5.50 0.15
C ILE A 41 1.65 5.12 0.46
N LEU A 42 1.45 4.01 1.17
CA LEU A 42 0.12 3.55 1.54
C LEU A 42 -0.55 4.52 2.52
N ASP A 43 0.18 4.94 3.55
CA ASP A 43 -0.32 5.87 4.58
C ASP A 43 -0.71 7.21 3.98
N ALA A 44 0.13 7.77 3.10
CA ALA A 44 -0.19 9.01 2.39
C ALA A 44 -1.44 8.85 1.51
N ALA A 45 -1.61 7.72 0.83
CA ALA A 45 -2.79 7.47 0.01
C ALA A 45 -4.07 7.39 0.86
N LEU A 46 -4.02 6.68 1.99
CA LEU A 46 -5.15 6.55 2.90
C LEU A 46 -5.50 7.90 3.55
N GLU A 47 -4.50 8.64 4.03
CA GLU A 47 -4.67 9.95 4.65
C GLU A 47 -5.30 10.97 3.69
N HIS A 48 -4.91 10.95 2.43
CA HIS A 48 -5.41 11.88 1.41
C HIS A 48 -6.61 11.33 0.60
N ASN A 49 -7.13 10.15 0.96
CA ASN A 49 -8.19 9.46 0.23
C ASN A 49 -7.91 9.38 -1.29
N LEU A 50 -6.69 8.97 -1.64
CA LEU A 50 -6.25 8.77 -3.01
C LEU A 50 -6.34 7.30 -3.41
N SER A 51 -6.44 7.05 -4.71
CA SER A 51 -6.23 5.69 -5.21
C SER A 51 -4.76 5.30 -5.01
N VAL A 52 -4.50 4.02 -4.74
CA VAL A 52 -3.16 3.51 -4.51
C VAL A 52 -2.98 2.12 -5.09
N ALA A 53 -1.78 1.83 -5.57
CA ALA A 53 -1.33 0.48 -5.90
C ALA A 53 0.15 0.33 -5.51
N ILE A 54 0.47 -0.69 -4.72
CA ILE A 54 1.83 -0.96 -4.25
C ILE A 54 2.19 -2.44 -4.39
N ILE A 55 3.43 -2.72 -4.82
CA ILE A 55 3.99 -4.08 -4.88
C ILE A 55 5.06 -4.19 -3.79
N PRO A 56 4.72 -4.63 -2.57
CA PRO A 56 5.70 -4.81 -1.50
C PRO A 56 6.69 -5.94 -1.84
N CYS A 57 7.99 -5.71 -1.58
CA CYS A 57 9.07 -6.69 -1.75
C CYS A 57 9.83 -6.99 -0.46
N CYS A 58 10.26 -5.95 0.24
CA CYS A 58 11.24 -6.00 1.32
C CYS A 58 10.59 -5.59 2.65
N LEU A 59 10.81 -6.39 3.69
CA LEU A 59 10.14 -6.26 4.98
C LEU A 59 10.89 -5.37 6.00
N PHE A 60 12.21 -5.28 5.88
CA PHE A 60 13.09 -4.47 6.75
C PHE A 60 12.76 -4.61 8.26
N SER A 61 12.46 -5.82 8.74
CA SER A 61 11.97 -6.06 10.10
C SER A 61 12.89 -5.53 11.22
N TYR A 62 14.19 -5.40 10.96
CA TYR A 62 15.13 -4.76 11.88
C TYR A 62 14.92 -3.24 12.01
N LEU A 63 14.54 -2.56 10.92
CA LEU A 63 14.26 -1.12 10.93
C LEU A 63 12.87 -0.81 11.50
N TYR A 64 11.93 -1.76 11.40
CA TYR A 64 10.54 -1.58 11.82
C TYR A 64 10.09 -2.64 12.84
N PRO A 65 10.74 -2.74 14.02
CA PRO A 65 10.44 -3.76 15.02
C PRO A 65 9.07 -3.59 15.68
N SER A 66 8.43 -2.44 15.51
CA SER A 66 7.10 -2.14 16.04
C SER A 66 5.95 -2.64 15.17
N ARG A 67 6.21 -3.17 13.98
CA ARG A 67 5.15 -3.73 13.11
C ARG A 67 4.64 -5.03 13.71
N THR A 68 3.34 -5.07 14.03
CA THR A 68 2.64 -6.24 14.56
C THR A 68 1.36 -6.51 13.78
N ILE A 69 0.95 -7.77 13.73
CA ILE A 69 -0.34 -8.21 13.18
C ILE A 69 -1.12 -8.93 14.26
N ARG A 70 -2.45 -8.94 14.14
CA ARG A 70 -3.32 -9.75 14.98
C ARG A 70 -3.44 -11.16 14.40
N ARG A 71 -3.14 -12.17 15.21
CA ARG A 71 -3.32 -13.58 14.86
C ARG A 71 -4.25 -14.23 15.87
N SER A 72 -5.23 -14.98 15.39
CA SER A 72 -6.10 -15.77 16.26
C SER A 72 -5.24 -16.81 16.99
N SER A 73 -5.21 -16.75 18.32
CA SER A 73 -4.48 -17.76 19.08
C SER A 73 -5.23 -19.09 19.07
N ASP A 74 -4.49 -20.21 19.02
CA ASP A 74 -5.03 -21.56 19.22
C ASP A 74 -5.38 -21.84 20.70
N SER A 75 -5.36 -20.80 21.55
CA SER A 75 -5.65 -20.92 22.97
C SER A 75 -7.17 -20.97 23.21
N ASP A 76 -7.57 -21.74 24.22
CA ASP A 76 -8.99 -21.99 24.59
C ASP A 76 -9.75 -20.68 24.94
N ASP A 77 -9.03 -19.59 25.20
CA ASP A 77 -9.56 -18.26 25.51
C ASP A 77 -9.93 -17.44 24.26
N GLY A 78 -9.59 -17.91 23.04
CA GLY A 78 -10.01 -17.32 21.76
C GLY A 78 -9.57 -15.87 21.53
N LYS A 79 -8.57 -15.38 22.25
CA LYS A 79 -8.09 -13.99 22.12
C LYS A 79 -7.08 -13.89 20.98
N ASP A 80 -7.24 -12.86 20.15
CA ASP A 80 -6.22 -12.48 19.18
C ASP A 80 -4.96 -12.01 19.92
N GLU A 81 -3.81 -12.50 19.46
CA GLU A 81 -2.49 -12.07 19.93
C GLU A 81 -1.84 -11.14 18.89
N GLU A 82 -1.19 -10.08 19.38
CA GLU A 82 -0.32 -9.27 18.54
C GLU A 82 1.03 -9.97 18.38
N VAL A 83 1.38 -10.30 17.14
CA VAL A 83 2.64 -10.95 16.80
C VAL A 83 3.47 -10.05 15.89
N PRO A 84 4.81 -9.99 16.06
CA PRO A 84 5.66 -9.17 15.22
C PRO A 84 5.68 -9.67 13.77
N VAL A 85 5.76 -8.75 12.81
CA VAL A 85 5.90 -9.05 11.38
C VAL A 85 7.29 -9.64 11.12
N ARG A 86 7.35 -10.91 10.69
CA ARG A 86 8.62 -11.63 10.51
C ARG A 86 8.88 -12.06 9.09
N ASP A 87 7.81 -12.30 8.32
CA ASP A 87 7.93 -12.74 6.94
C ASP A 87 7.12 -11.87 5.97
N TYR A 88 7.16 -12.27 4.70
CA TYR A 88 6.50 -11.56 3.64
C TYR A 88 4.97 -11.57 3.76
N ASN A 89 4.38 -12.70 4.19
CA ASN A 89 2.94 -12.81 4.32
C ASN A 89 2.45 -12.00 5.53
N ASP A 90 3.21 -11.99 6.62
CA ASP A 90 2.95 -11.10 7.75
C ASP A 90 2.96 -9.63 7.30
N PHE A 91 3.91 -9.25 6.44
CA PHE A 91 4.00 -7.88 5.94
C PHE A 91 2.82 -7.51 5.01
N LEU A 92 2.38 -8.45 4.16
CA LEU A 92 1.17 -8.26 3.37
C LEU A 92 -0.06 -8.08 4.26
N GLN A 93 -0.21 -8.92 5.29
CA GLN A 93 -1.31 -8.83 6.24
C GLN A 93 -1.29 -7.50 6.98
N TYR A 94 -0.12 -7.10 7.48
CA TYR A 94 0.08 -5.82 8.16
C TYR A 94 -0.39 -4.63 7.33
N LEU A 95 -0.05 -4.61 6.04
CA LEU A 95 -0.47 -3.54 5.13
C LEU A 95 -1.98 -3.59 4.83
N LEU A 96 -2.56 -4.79 4.68
CA LEU A 96 -4.00 -4.97 4.46
C LEU A 96 -4.84 -4.59 5.68
N ASP A 97 -4.33 -4.83 6.90
CA ASP A 97 -5.01 -4.50 8.16
C ASP A 97 -5.14 -2.98 8.39
N LYS A 98 -4.46 -2.15 7.61
CA LYS A 98 -4.54 -0.68 7.73
C LYS A 98 -5.90 -0.12 7.29
N ASP A 99 -6.58 -0.77 6.34
CA ASP A 99 -7.87 -0.29 5.83
C ASP A 99 -8.64 -1.42 5.11
N ASP A 100 -9.90 -1.64 5.51
CA ASP A 100 -10.77 -2.71 5.01
C ASP A 100 -11.11 -2.61 3.51
N THR A 101 -10.87 -1.45 2.87
CA THR A 101 -11.11 -1.24 1.44
C THR A 101 -9.93 -1.68 0.57
N LEU A 102 -8.79 -2.03 1.17
CA LEU A 102 -7.63 -2.52 0.46
C LEU A 102 -7.88 -3.91 -0.12
N GLN A 103 -7.34 -4.14 -1.31
CA GLN A 103 -7.47 -5.38 -2.05
C GLN A 103 -6.10 -5.94 -2.40
N LEU A 104 -6.00 -7.26 -2.43
CA LEU A 104 -4.78 -7.98 -2.82
C LEU A 104 -5.01 -8.69 -4.17
N ALA A 105 -4.18 -8.40 -5.16
CA ALA A 105 -4.15 -9.13 -6.43
C ALA A 105 -2.77 -9.73 -6.71
N THR A 106 -2.72 -10.67 -7.65
CA THR A 106 -1.48 -11.28 -8.14
C THR A 106 -1.28 -10.88 -9.59
N LEU A 107 -0.14 -10.28 -9.90
CA LEU A 107 0.21 -9.85 -11.24
C LEU A 107 0.90 -10.98 -12.02
N PRO A 108 0.77 -11.02 -13.36
CA PRO A 108 1.26 -12.11 -14.19
C PRO A 108 2.77 -12.00 -14.50
N PHE A 109 3.60 -11.91 -13.46
CA PHE A 109 5.06 -11.94 -13.58
C PHE A 109 5.70 -12.72 -12.42
N GLU A 110 6.97 -13.12 -12.59
CA GLU A 110 7.71 -13.93 -11.61
C GLU A 110 8.29 -13.11 -10.45
N GLY A 111 8.46 -13.74 -9.28
CA GLY A 111 9.02 -13.09 -8.10
C GLY A 111 7.94 -12.46 -7.19
N LYS A 112 8.23 -11.28 -6.63
CA LYS A 112 7.30 -10.56 -5.75
C LYS A 112 6.23 -9.87 -6.59
N ASN A 113 5.11 -10.55 -6.80
CA ASN A 113 4.06 -10.16 -7.75
C ASN A 113 2.70 -9.86 -7.10
N LYS A 114 2.67 -9.72 -5.77
CA LYS A 114 1.45 -9.34 -5.05
C LYS A 114 1.33 -7.82 -5.05
N VAL A 115 0.19 -7.31 -5.49
CA VAL A 115 -0.14 -5.89 -5.45
C VAL A 115 -1.25 -5.65 -4.43
N ILE A 116 -1.03 -4.71 -3.52
CA ILE A 116 -2.06 -4.17 -2.63
C ILE A 116 -2.56 -2.88 -3.28
N TYR A 117 -3.87 -2.74 -3.43
CA TYR A 117 -4.45 -1.59 -4.10
C TYR A 117 -5.79 -1.18 -3.51
N ARG A 118 -6.14 0.09 -3.71
CA ARG A 118 -7.45 0.67 -3.43
C ARG A 118 -7.78 1.65 -4.55
N LYS A 119 -9.03 1.61 -5.01
CA LYS A 119 -9.57 2.58 -5.96
C LYS A 119 -10.57 3.46 -5.24
N VAL A 120 -10.37 4.77 -5.32
CA VAL A 120 -11.33 5.76 -4.84
C VAL A 120 -12.20 6.20 -6.01
N GLU A 121 -13.52 6.04 -5.88
CA GLU A 121 -14.46 6.52 -6.90
C GLU A 121 -14.48 8.05 -6.89
N SER A 122 -14.35 8.65 -8.08
CA SER A 122 -14.33 10.10 -8.31
C SER A 122 -15.69 10.59 -8.79
#